data_AF-A0A358SLG4-F1
#
_entry.id   AF-A0A358SLG4-F1
#
_cell.length_a   1.000
_cell.length_b   1.000
_cell.length_c   1.000
_cell.angle_alpha   90.00
_cell.angle_beta   90.00
_cell.angle_gamma   90.00
#
_symmetry.space_group_name_H-M   'P 1'
#
loop_
_entity.id
_entity.type
_entity.pdbx_description
1 polymer ?
#
loop_
_entity_poly.entity_id
_entity_poly.type
_entity_poly.pdbx_seq_one_letter_code
_entity_poly.pdbx_strand_id
1 'polypeptide(L)'
;MEADRNRALDVLCSSDLAPIVEFVAWSPEPDTYEVKAVDGHIRFERHRKDGRYRFTSATIAGRDLLADQDPAKFSPLADELAHGQPSRSTNSYPYAYEHISQIWDHPCAPDLCVVHTAAHRHVTHRGEHGSLDIIQARAPFIASGAGIRRAGIVDRHCRLVDIAPTILALLGVPTITGIGPSGEPTDGLYLSRQDGEAIAGLLDSGQDPPERVVGILLDGANANVLYDAAVNGEAPNIARLMAEGTTFAH
;
A
#
# COMPACT_ATOMS: atom_id res chain seq x y z
N MET A 1 -7.78 19.57 24.11
CA MET A 1 -7.83 18.68 22.92
C MET A 1 -8.09 19.46 21.63
N GLU A 2 -9.29 19.99 21.35
CA GLU A 2 -9.54 20.68 20.06
C GLU A 2 -8.67 21.93 19.85
N ALA A 3 -8.51 22.78 20.86
CA ALA A 3 -7.62 23.94 20.78
C ALA A 3 -6.13 23.56 20.66
N ASP A 4 -5.71 22.41 21.20
CA ASP A 4 -4.34 21.92 21.09
C ASP A 4 -4.08 21.36 19.70
N ARG A 5 -5.03 20.57 19.18
CA ARG A 5 -5.01 20.04 17.81
C ARG A 5 -4.90 21.17 16.78
N ASN A 6 -5.73 22.21 16.90
CA ASN A 6 -5.71 23.32 15.95
C ASN A 6 -4.36 24.05 15.96
N ARG A 7 -3.79 24.31 17.14
CA ARG A 7 -2.43 24.89 17.25
C ARG A 7 -1.35 23.99 16.65
N ALA A 8 -1.45 22.67 16.85
CA ALA A 8 -0.53 21.73 16.24
C ALA A 8 -0.65 21.72 14.72
N LEU A 9 -1.87 21.74 14.18
CA LEU A 9 -2.13 21.81 12.73
C LEU A 9 -1.61 23.11 12.13
N ASP A 10 -1.73 24.25 12.81
CA ASP A 10 -1.21 25.53 12.33
C ASP A 10 0.32 25.50 12.16
N VAL A 11 1.03 24.82 13.05
CA VAL A 11 2.48 24.63 12.94
C VAL A 11 2.82 23.57 11.88
N LEU A 12 2.26 22.37 12.01
CA LEU A 12 2.60 21.21 11.17
C LEU A 12 2.23 21.39 9.70
N CYS A 13 1.18 22.17 9.41
CA CYS A 13 0.75 22.48 8.05
C CYS A 13 1.25 23.86 7.58
N SER A 14 2.17 24.51 8.30
CA SER A 14 2.74 25.79 7.87
C SER A 14 3.66 25.63 6.65
N SER A 15 3.91 26.73 5.94
CA SER A 15 4.88 26.78 4.84
C SER A 15 6.30 26.41 5.29
N ASP A 16 6.65 26.69 6.54
CA ASP A 16 7.99 26.47 7.08
C ASP A 16 8.29 24.98 7.23
N LEU A 17 7.25 24.15 7.47
CA LEU A 17 7.38 22.70 7.58
C LEU A 17 6.98 21.95 6.30
N ALA A 18 6.54 22.64 5.25
CA ALA A 18 6.16 22.02 3.97
C ALA A 18 7.25 21.14 3.32
N PRO A 19 8.56 21.39 3.48
CA PRO A 19 9.59 20.49 2.98
C PRO A 19 9.68 19.14 3.71
N ILE A 20 9.15 19.06 4.93
CA ILE A 20 9.31 17.90 5.86
C ILE A 20 7.99 17.17 6.07
N VAL A 21 6.91 17.92 6.27
CA VAL A 21 5.57 17.37 6.49
C VAL A 21 4.88 17.25 5.15
N GLU A 22 4.56 16.01 4.79
CA GLU A 22 3.57 15.72 3.77
C GLU A 22 2.24 16.19 4.34
N PHE A 23 1.37 15.35 4.88
CA PHE A 23 0.13 15.84 5.45
C PHE A 23 -0.03 15.38 6.89
N VAL A 24 -0.98 16.00 7.59
CA VAL A 24 -1.43 15.55 8.89
C VAL A 24 -2.83 14.97 8.73
N ALA A 25 -3.02 13.76 9.23
CA ALA A 25 -4.32 13.08 9.25
C ALA A 25 -4.84 12.95 10.68
N TRP A 26 -6.17 13.02 10.85
CA TRP A 26 -6.84 12.77 12.13
C TRP A 26 -8.27 12.26 11.93
N SER A 27 -8.85 11.70 12.99
CA SER A 27 -10.27 11.32 13.03
C SER A 27 -11.02 12.22 14.01
N PRO A 28 -11.84 13.17 13.53
CA PRO A 28 -12.63 14.02 14.43
C PRO A 28 -13.80 13.26 15.10
N GLU A 29 -14.33 12.24 14.43
CA GLU A 29 -15.47 11.42 14.84
C GLU A 29 -15.32 10.00 14.26
N PRO A 30 -15.96 8.97 14.84
CA PRO A 30 -15.93 7.62 14.29
C PRO A 30 -16.23 7.57 12.79
N ASP A 31 -15.44 6.80 12.05
CA ASP A 31 -15.53 6.63 10.59
C ASP A 31 -15.44 7.93 9.76
N THR A 32 -15.05 9.05 10.38
CA THR A 32 -14.77 10.32 9.72
C THR A 32 -13.30 10.66 9.88
N TYR A 33 -12.68 11.11 8.80
CA TYR A 33 -11.25 11.39 8.74
C TYR A 33 -10.98 12.69 8.01
N GLU A 34 -9.97 13.40 8.44
CA GLU A 34 -9.50 14.61 7.79
C GLU A 34 -8.01 14.54 7.52
N VAL A 35 -7.61 15.14 6.41
CA VAL A 35 -6.22 15.23 5.97
C VAL A 35 -5.95 16.66 5.55
N LYS A 36 -4.92 17.27 6.14
CA LYS A 36 -4.55 18.66 5.90
C LYS A 36 -3.06 18.79 5.60
N ALA A 37 -2.75 19.67 4.68
CA ALA A 37 -1.40 20.11 4.34
C ALA A 37 -1.40 21.64 4.15
N VAL A 38 -0.25 22.19 3.77
CA VAL A 38 -0.07 23.62 3.51
C VAL A 38 -0.98 24.15 2.38
N ASP A 39 -1.37 23.30 1.43
CA ASP A 39 -2.07 23.68 0.20
C ASP A 39 -3.39 22.91 -0.04
N GLY A 40 -3.87 22.17 0.96
CA GLY A 40 -5.09 21.38 0.83
C GLY A 40 -5.63 20.90 2.17
N HIS A 41 -6.94 20.67 2.21
CA HIS A 41 -7.65 20.11 3.34
C HIS A 41 -8.87 19.35 2.82
N ILE A 42 -8.92 18.05 3.11
CA ILE A 42 -10.04 17.20 2.74
C ILE A 42 -10.63 16.54 3.98
N ARG A 43 -11.91 16.16 3.86
CA ARG A 43 -12.57 15.21 4.75
C ARG A 43 -13.03 14.02 3.93
N PHE A 44 -12.90 12.83 4.49
CA PHE A 44 -13.52 11.64 3.93
C PHE A 44 -14.19 10.80 5.02
N GLU A 45 -15.21 10.07 4.62
CA GLU A 45 -16.02 9.22 5.48
C GLU A 45 -15.94 7.78 4.99
N ARG A 46 -15.83 6.85 5.94
CA ARG A 46 -15.82 5.41 5.69
C ARG A 46 -17.22 4.84 5.91
N HIS A 47 -17.71 4.14 4.90
CA HIS A 47 -19.04 3.52 4.93
C HIS A 47 -18.92 2.04 4.61
N ARG A 48 -19.75 1.22 5.25
CA ARG A 48 -19.86 -0.21 4.89
C ARG A 48 -20.86 -0.39 3.76
N LYS A 49 -20.46 -1.10 2.71
CA LYS A 49 -21.33 -1.47 1.60
C LYS A 49 -20.88 -2.78 0.98
N ASP A 50 -21.82 -3.72 0.83
CA ASP A 50 -21.60 -5.02 0.19
C ASP A 50 -20.41 -5.80 0.79
N GLY A 51 -20.31 -5.83 2.13
CA GLY A 51 -19.25 -6.52 2.87
C GLY A 51 -17.86 -5.88 2.74
N ARG A 52 -17.78 -4.64 2.25
CA ARG A 52 -16.52 -3.89 2.07
C ARG A 52 -16.62 -2.48 2.62
N TYR A 53 -15.48 -1.88 2.92
CA TYR A 53 -15.40 -0.45 3.15
C TYR A 53 -15.43 0.31 1.83
N ARG A 54 -16.13 1.44 1.83
CA ARG A 54 -16.19 2.44 0.76
C ARG A 54 -15.92 3.81 1.36
N PHE A 55 -15.40 4.71 0.55
CA PHE A 55 -15.04 6.04 0.99
C PHE A 55 -15.70 7.09 0.12
N THR A 56 -16.16 8.15 0.76
CA THR A 56 -16.64 9.37 0.11
C THR A 56 -15.81 10.53 0.62
N SER A 57 -15.26 11.34 -0.28
CA SER A 57 -14.41 12.48 0.05
C SER A 57 -15.03 13.80 -0.40
N ALA A 58 -14.71 14.86 0.35
CA ALA A 58 -15.01 16.24 -0.01
C ALA A 58 -13.80 17.12 0.32
N THR A 59 -13.44 18.01 -0.61
CA THR A 59 -12.42 19.04 -0.35
C THR A 59 -13.04 20.14 0.49
N ILE A 60 -12.45 20.41 1.65
CA ILE A 60 -12.81 21.52 2.53
C ILE A 60 -12.17 22.82 2.05
N ALA A 61 -10.88 22.77 1.69
CA ALA A 61 -10.14 23.92 1.18
C ALA A 61 -8.95 23.48 0.32
N GLY A 62 -8.54 24.35 -0.62
CA GLY A 62 -7.35 24.12 -1.45
C GLY A 62 -7.52 22.92 -2.39
N ARG A 63 -6.50 22.08 -2.48
CA ARG A 63 -6.49 20.88 -3.34
C ARG A 63 -6.99 19.63 -2.60
N ASP A 64 -7.49 18.68 -3.37
CA ASP A 64 -7.63 17.30 -2.90
C ASP A 64 -6.25 16.64 -2.81
N LEU A 65 -5.86 16.26 -1.60
CA LEU A 65 -4.55 15.72 -1.28
C LEU A 65 -4.42 14.24 -1.65
N LEU A 66 -5.53 13.50 -1.70
CA LEU A 66 -5.55 12.05 -1.90
C LEU A 66 -6.19 11.63 -3.23
N ALA A 67 -6.47 12.58 -4.11
CA ALA A 67 -7.15 12.33 -5.38
C ALA A 67 -6.41 11.32 -6.27
N ASP A 68 -5.08 11.32 -6.26
CA ASP A 68 -4.29 10.37 -7.02
C ASP A 68 -4.00 9.11 -6.19
N GLN A 69 -4.53 7.99 -6.67
CA GLN A 69 -4.45 6.66 -6.06
C GLN A 69 -3.75 5.66 -6.99
N ASP A 70 -3.11 6.11 -8.08
CA ASP A 70 -2.50 5.24 -9.09
C ASP A 70 -1.28 4.47 -8.56
N PRO A 71 -1.33 3.12 -8.46
CA PRO A 71 -0.21 2.30 -8.00
C PRO A 71 0.91 2.14 -9.05
N ALA A 72 0.64 2.46 -10.32
CA ALA A 72 1.62 2.36 -11.39
C ALA A 72 2.45 3.64 -11.57
N LYS A 73 2.13 4.70 -10.82
CA LYS A 73 2.76 6.01 -11.02
C LYS A 73 4.28 5.93 -10.88
N PHE A 74 4.95 6.57 -11.85
CA PHE A 74 6.41 6.57 -12.01
C PHE A 74 7.03 5.19 -12.23
N SER A 75 6.32 4.24 -12.84
CA SER A 75 6.90 3.01 -13.36
C SER A 75 6.82 3.02 -14.90
N PRO A 76 7.87 2.60 -15.62
CA PRO A 76 9.07 1.85 -15.19
C PRO A 76 10.19 2.72 -14.57
N LEU A 77 11.33 2.10 -14.22
CA LEU A 77 12.47 2.73 -13.50
C LEU A 77 12.91 4.07 -14.11
N ALA A 78 12.93 4.21 -15.44
CA ALA A 78 13.32 5.46 -16.09
C ALA A 78 12.43 6.64 -15.67
N ASP A 79 11.12 6.39 -15.54
CA ASP A 79 10.17 7.40 -15.09
C ASP A 79 10.31 7.66 -13.58
N GLU A 80 10.61 6.63 -12.78
CA GLU A 80 10.90 6.80 -11.34
C GLU A 80 12.11 7.70 -11.10
N LEU A 81 13.21 7.46 -11.82
CA LEU A 81 14.44 8.25 -11.71
C LEU A 81 14.22 9.72 -12.10
N ALA A 82 13.32 9.99 -13.05
CA ALA A 82 12.94 11.34 -13.42
C ALA A 82 12.14 12.08 -12.33
N HIS A 83 11.59 11.34 -11.35
CA HIS A 83 10.68 11.86 -10.31
C HIS A 83 11.12 11.49 -8.88
N GLY A 84 12.40 11.17 -8.66
CA GLY A 84 12.87 10.40 -7.49
C GLY A 84 12.40 10.82 -6.08
N GLN A 85 12.07 12.10 -5.84
CA GLN A 85 11.39 12.55 -4.62
C GLN A 85 10.15 13.34 -5.02
N PRO A 86 9.03 12.67 -5.31
CA PRO A 86 7.86 13.35 -5.83
C PRO A 86 7.32 14.33 -4.79
N SER A 87 7.05 15.55 -5.23
CA SER A 87 6.36 16.52 -4.40
C SER A 87 4.90 16.09 -4.22
N ARG A 88 4.26 16.58 -3.15
CA ARG A 88 2.83 16.41 -2.88
C ARG A 88 1.90 16.60 -4.07
N SER A 89 2.16 17.60 -4.92
CA SER A 89 1.28 17.92 -6.06
C SER A 89 1.42 16.93 -7.22
N THR A 90 2.50 16.15 -7.22
CA THR A 90 2.85 15.18 -8.26
C THR A 90 2.80 13.74 -7.75
N ASN A 91 2.63 13.50 -6.46
CA ASN A 91 2.68 12.17 -5.87
C ASN A 91 1.41 11.35 -6.21
N SER A 92 1.42 10.08 -5.82
CA SER A 92 0.24 9.21 -5.73
C SER A 92 0.28 8.51 -4.38
N TYR A 93 -0.90 8.22 -3.83
CA TYR A 93 -1.04 7.56 -2.53
C TYR A 93 -2.01 6.38 -2.67
N PRO A 94 -1.60 5.25 -3.26
CA PRO A 94 -2.49 4.10 -3.47
C PRO A 94 -3.08 3.59 -2.16
N TYR A 95 -4.39 3.37 -2.16
CA TYR A 95 -5.15 2.91 -0.99
C TYR A 95 -5.03 3.85 0.22
N ALA A 96 -4.86 5.16 0.00
CA ALA A 96 -4.65 6.09 1.11
C ALA A 96 -5.84 6.12 2.08
N TYR A 97 -7.07 6.06 1.56
CA TYR A 97 -8.26 6.07 2.42
C TYR A 97 -8.30 4.84 3.33
N GLU A 98 -7.99 3.65 2.79
CA GLU A 98 -7.86 2.42 3.55
C GLU A 98 -6.75 2.54 4.60
N HIS A 99 -5.53 2.88 4.19
CA HIS A 99 -4.37 2.96 5.08
C HIS A 99 -4.57 3.97 6.21
N ILE A 100 -5.09 5.17 5.91
CA ILE A 100 -5.32 6.21 6.90
C ILE A 100 -6.43 5.78 7.86
N SER A 101 -7.56 5.26 7.36
CA SER A 101 -8.69 4.91 8.23
C SER A 101 -8.34 3.84 9.27
N GLN A 102 -7.49 2.88 8.91
CA GLN A 102 -7.06 1.77 9.77
C GLN A 102 -6.24 2.22 10.99
N ILE A 103 -5.57 3.37 10.93
CA ILE A 103 -4.79 3.91 12.06
C ILE A 103 -5.70 4.12 13.28
N TRP A 104 -6.94 4.53 13.06
CA TRP A 104 -7.92 4.80 14.12
C TRP A 104 -8.82 3.61 14.49
N ASP A 105 -8.61 2.44 13.88
CA ASP A 105 -9.32 1.22 14.31
C ASP A 105 -8.76 0.64 15.62
N HIS A 106 -7.57 1.08 16.04
CA HIS A 106 -6.95 0.63 17.28
C HIS A 106 -7.38 1.50 18.48
N PRO A 107 -7.65 0.91 19.67
CA PRO A 107 -8.07 1.68 20.86
C PRO A 107 -7.01 2.67 21.38
N CYS A 108 -5.75 2.50 20.97
CA CYS A 108 -4.64 3.42 21.26
C CYS A 108 -4.23 4.28 20.06
N ALA A 109 -5.17 4.59 19.16
CA ALA A 109 -4.91 5.45 18.02
C ALA A 109 -4.39 6.84 18.45
N PRO A 110 -3.52 7.48 17.66
CA PRO A 110 -3.00 8.80 17.96
C PRO A 110 -4.05 9.90 17.75
N ASP A 111 -3.86 11.06 18.38
CA ASP A 111 -4.68 12.25 18.08
C ASP A 111 -4.40 12.80 16.67
N LEU A 112 -3.14 12.72 16.22
CA LEU A 112 -2.66 13.17 14.93
C LEU A 112 -1.67 12.14 14.36
N CYS A 113 -1.80 11.81 13.08
CA CYS A 113 -0.78 11.09 12.31
C CYS A 113 -0.09 12.09 11.37
N VAL A 114 1.22 12.24 11.51
CA VAL A 114 2.03 13.13 10.66
C VAL A 114 2.75 12.26 9.64
N VAL A 115 2.51 12.51 8.36
CA VAL A 115 3.19 11.85 7.26
C VAL A 115 4.30 12.77 6.76
N HIS A 116 5.48 12.20 6.51
CA HIS A 116 6.64 12.93 6.01
C HIS A 116 6.70 12.94 4.48
N THR A 117 7.31 13.98 3.91
CA THR A 117 7.51 14.06 2.46
C THR A 117 8.41 12.92 1.97
N ALA A 118 8.33 12.58 0.68
CA ALA A 118 9.23 11.60 0.07
C ALA A 118 10.72 12.00 0.13
N ALA A 119 11.00 13.27 0.43
CA ALA A 119 12.36 13.80 0.60
C ALA A 119 12.89 13.65 2.03
N HIS A 120 12.05 13.23 2.99
CA HIS A 120 12.47 13.06 4.37
C HIS A 120 13.53 11.96 4.50
N ARG A 121 14.53 12.25 5.33
CA ARG A 121 15.55 11.30 5.78
C ARG A 121 16.11 11.74 7.11
N HIS A 122 16.22 10.82 8.07
CA HIS A 122 17.01 11.06 9.26
C HIS A 122 18.49 11.26 8.88
N VAL A 123 19.13 12.30 9.41
CA VAL A 123 20.46 12.79 8.97
C VAL A 123 21.60 11.76 9.03
N THR A 124 21.43 10.69 9.79
CA THR A 124 22.41 9.59 9.94
C THR A 124 22.14 8.39 9.04
N HIS A 125 20.96 8.30 8.42
CA HIS A 125 20.53 7.13 7.65
C HIS A 125 20.79 7.36 6.16
N ARG A 126 21.26 6.32 5.46
CA ARG A 126 21.45 6.36 4.00
C ARG A 126 20.13 6.30 3.23
N GLY A 127 19.09 5.77 3.87
CA GLY A 127 17.71 5.73 3.39
C GLY A 127 16.77 5.41 4.54
N GLU A 128 15.50 5.72 4.37
CA GLU A 128 14.42 5.38 5.30
C GLU A 128 13.15 5.08 4.49
N HIS A 129 12.18 4.46 5.15
CA HIS A 129 10.84 4.25 4.62
C HIS A 129 9.81 4.46 5.74
N GLY A 130 8.53 4.52 5.37
CA GLY A 130 7.42 4.71 6.31
C GLY A 130 6.53 5.90 5.97
N SER A 131 6.77 6.57 4.84
CA SER A 131 5.80 7.49 4.25
C SER A 131 4.77 6.72 3.40
N LEU A 132 3.69 7.41 3.04
CA LEU A 132 2.61 6.90 2.19
C LEU A 132 2.87 7.17 0.69
N ASP A 133 4.03 7.72 0.33
CA ASP A 133 4.35 8.04 -1.06
C ASP A 133 4.45 6.78 -1.95
N ILE A 134 4.17 6.94 -3.24
CA ILE A 134 4.13 5.84 -4.20
C ILE A 134 5.41 5.00 -4.28
N ILE A 135 6.58 5.63 -4.14
CA ILE A 135 7.87 4.92 -4.28
C ILE A 135 8.07 4.01 -3.06
N GLN A 136 7.72 4.46 -1.87
CA GLN A 136 7.82 3.67 -0.64
C GLN A 136 6.66 2.67 -0.46
N ALA A 137 5.48 2.98 -0.98
CA ALA A 137 4.30 2.11 -0.90
C ALA A 137 4.41 0.87 -1.82
N ARG A 138 5.26 0.92 -2.85
CA ARG A 138 5.44 -0.17 -3.82
C ARG A 138 6.58 -1.11 -3.41
N ALA A 139 6.27 -2.40 -3.36
CA ALA A 139 7.23 -3.48 -3.09
C ALA A 139 7.18 -4.54 -4.20
N PRO A 140 8.28 -5.25 -4.47
CA PRO A 140 8.30 -6.28 -5.51
C PRO A 140 7.43 -7.48 -5.12
N PHE A 141 6.65 -7.98 -6.07
CA PHE A 141 5.94 -9.26 -5.96
C PHE A 141 6.31 -10.20 -7.11
N ILE A 142 6.88 -11.36 -6.75
CA ILE A 142 7.25 -12.43 -7.68
C ILE A 142 6.76 -13.74 -7.07
N ALA A 143 5.99 -14.52 -7.84
CA ALA A 143 5.63 -15.89 -7.49
C ALA A 143 6.13 -16.84 -8.57
N SER A 144 6.70 -17.96 -8.17
CA SER A 144 7.32 -18.92 -9.09
C SER A 144 7.33 -20.33 -8.51
N GLY A 145 7.36 -21.33 -9.38
CA GLY A 145 7.40 -22.74 -9.00
C GLY A 145 6.06 -23.48 -9.15
N ALA A 146 5.94 -24.60 -8.44
CA ALA A 146 4.78 -25.50 -8.54
C ALA A 146 3.46 -24.79 -8.17
N GLY A 147 2.42 -25.01 -8.98
CA GLY A 147 1.10 -24.40 -8.78
C GLY A 147 1.02 -22.91 -9.13
N ILE A 148 2.10 -22.27 -9.60
CA ILE A 148 2.09 -20.87 -10.05
C ILE A 148 2.11 -20.83 -11.59
N ARG A 149 1.26 -19.97 -12.17
CA ARG A 149 1.27 -19.72 -13.61
C ARG A 149 2.56 -19.06 -14.04
N ARG A 150 3.05 -19.43 -15.23
CA ARG A 150 4.19 -18.79 -15.88
C ARG A 150 3.72 -17.70 -16.85
N ALA A 151 3.41 -16.52 -16.34
CA ALA A 151 2.91 -15.40 -17.14
C ALA A 151 3.98 -14.33 -17.42
N GLY A 152 5.21 -14.48 -16.90
CA GLY A 152 6.22 -13.44 -16.99
C GLY A 152 5.82 -12.20 -16.19
N ILE A 153 6.14 -11.01 -16.70
CA ILE A 153 5.71 -9.74 -16.08
C ILE A 153 4.30 -9.40 -16.58
N VAL A 154 3.39 -9.11 -15.66
CA VAL A 154 2.02 -8.68 -15.96
C VAL A 154 1.74 -7.30 -15.38
N ASP A 155 1.00 -6.49 -16.13
CA ASP A 155 0.54 -5.16 -15.71
C ASP A 155 -0.60 -5.29 -14.67
N ARG A 156 -0.19 -5.59 -13.44
CA ARG A 156 -1.04 -5.77 -12.25
C ARG A 156 -0.25 -5.41 -11.01
N HIS A 157 -0.98 -5.23 -9.92
CA HIS A 157 -0.48 -5.13 -8.56
C HIS A 157 -1.32 -5.96 -7.59
N CYS A 158 -0.82 -6.12 -6.35
CA CYS A 158 -1.57 -6.67 -5.23
C CYS A 158 -1.20 -5.95 -3.93
N ARG A 159 -2.01 -6.13 -2.88
CA ARG A 159 -1.71 -5.59 -1.55
C ARG A 159 -1.01 -6.64 -0.70
N LEU A 160 -0.25 -6.19 0.31
CA LEU A 160 0.41 -7.10 1.26
C LEU A 160 -0.58 -8.06 1.94
N VAL A 161 -1.79 -7.59 2.23
CA VAL A 161 -2.86 -8.40 2.85
C VAL A 161 -3.36 -9.54 1.96
N ASP A 162 -3.14 -9.46 0.65
CA ASP A 162 -3.56 -10.48 -0.33
C ASP A 162 -2.60 -11.70 -0.35
N ILE A 163 -1.39 -11.55 0.22
CA ILE A 163 -0.33 -12.58 0.16
C ILE A 163 -0.71 -13.83 0.97
N ALA A 164 -1.11 -13.67 2.23
CA ALA A 164 -1.46 -14.79 3.10
C ALA A 164 -2.61 -15.66 2.53
N PRO A 165 -3.77 -15.10 2.13
CA PRO A 165 -4.83 -15.92 1.53
C PRO A 165 -4.41 -16.53 0.18
N THR A 166 -3.54 -15.88 -0.60
CA THR A 166 -3.00 -16.47 -1.84
C THR A 166 -2.14 -17.70 -1.57
N ILE A 167 -1.29 -17.67 -0.54
CA ILE A 167 -0.48 -18.82 -0.12
C ILE A 167 -1.36 -19.97 0.38
N LEU A 168 -2.39 -19.67 1.17
CA LEU A 168 -3.32 -20.69 1.69
C LEU A 168 -4.14 -21.33 0.57
N ALA A 169 -4.58 -20.53 -0.40
CA ALA A 169 -5.22 -21.01 -1.62
C ALA A 169 -4.29 -21.92 -2.42
N LEU A 170 -3.03 -21.52 -2.62
CA LEU A 170 -2.01 -22.32 -3.32
C LEU A 170 -1.80 -23.67 -2.63
N LEU A 171 -1.71 -23.70 -1.30
CA LEU A 171 -1.55 -24.92 -0.49
C LEU A 171 -2.83 -25.80 -0.44
N GLY A 172 -3.93 -25.40 -1.08
CA GLY A 172 -5.17 -26.18 -1.10
C GLY A 172 -5.90 -26.19 0.25
N VAL A 173 -5.67 -25.20 1.11
CA VAL A 173 -6.35 -25.10 2.41
C VAL A 173 -7.85 -24.84 2.16
N PRO A 174 -8.77 -25.56 2.82
CA PRO A 174 -10.20 -25.31 2.65
C PRO A 174 -10.59 -23.95 3.23
N THR A 175 -11.54 -23.28 2.57
CA THR A 175 -12.08 -22.02 3.08
C THR A 175 -13.04 -22.25 4.25
N ILE A 176 -13.21 -21.23 5.08
CA ILE A 176 -14.07 -21.16 6.24
C ILE A 176 -14.94 -19.89 6.19
N THR A 177 -15.93 -19.82 7.09
CA THR A 177 -16.56 -18.57 7.48
C THR A 177 -15.67 -17.88 8.51
N GLY A 178 -15.18 -16.68 8.19
CA GLY A 178 -14.34 -15.86 9.07
C GLY A 178 -14.87 -14.43 9.17
N ILE A 179 -14.05 -13.52 9.70
CA ILE A 179 -14.34 -12.08 9.72
C ILE A 179 -13.62 -11.41 8.55
N GLY A 180 -14.39 -10.82 7.65
CA GLY A 180 -13.88 -10.14 6.47
C GLY A 180 -13.39 -8.72 6.74
N PRO A 181 -12.98 -7.98 5.69
CA PRO A 181 -12.35 -6.67 5.82
C PRO A 181 -13.25 -5.63 6.49
N SER A 182 -14.58 -5.72 6.29
CA SER A 182 -15.54 -4.79 6.92
C SER A 182 -15.89 -5.13 8.37
N GLY A 183 -15.29 -6.18 8.95
CA GLY A 183 -15.63 -6.70 10.27
C GLY A 183 -16.86 -7.61 10.31
N GLU A 184 -17.46 -7.93 9.16
CA GLU A 184 -18.64 -8.78 9.06
C GLU A 184 -18.26 -10.26 8.83
N PRO A 185 -19.06 -11.22 9.32
CA PRO A 185 -18.92 -12.62 8.93
C PRO A 185 -18.96 -12.80 7.41
N THR A 186 -17.99 -13.50 6.85
CA THR A 186 -17.82 -13.69 5.42
C THR A 186 -17.41 -15.13 5.13
N ASP A 187 -18.12 -15.78 4.21
CA ASP A 187 -17.78 -17.12 3.72
C ASP A 187 -16.64 -17.07 2.69
N GLY A 188 -15.94 -18.19 2.52
CA GLY A 188 -14.90 -18.31 1.50
C GLY A 188 -13.55 -17.71 1.90
N LEU A 189 -13.31 -17.46 3.19
CA LEU A 189 -12.04 -16.96 3.72
C LEU A 189 -11.09 -18.10 4.07
N TYR A 190 -9.78 -17.85 4.12
CA TYR A 190 -8.78 -18.84 4.54
C TYR A 190 -8.34 -18.65 6.00
N LEU A 191 -8.60 -17.49 6.57
CA LEU A 191 -8.24 -17.11 7.93
C LEU A 191 -9.47 -16.72 8.73
N SER A 192 -9.40 -16.86 10.06
CA SER A 192 -10.47 -16.42 10.96
C SER A 192 -10.73 -14.92 10.90
N ARG A 193 -9.71 -14.13 10.53
CA ARG A 193 -9.83 -12.74 10.13
C ARG A 193 -8.96 -12.47 8.92
N GLN A 194 -9.53 -11.86 7.87
CA GLN A 194 -8.85 -11.69 6.59
C GLN A 194 -9.27 -10.37 5.91
N ASP A 195 -8.29 -9.49 5.69
CA ASP A 195 -8.52 -8.21 5.00
C ASP A 195 -8.25 -8.28 3.49
N GLY A 196 -7.38 -9.19 3.06
CA GLY A 196 -7.02 -9.40 1.65
C GLY A 196 -7.81 -10.50 0.97
N GLU A 197 -7.51 -10.69 -0.31
CA GLU A 197 -8.15 -11.68 -1.17
C GLU A 197 -7.10 -12.60 -1.82
N ALA A 198 -7.44 -13.87 -1.99
CA ALA A 198 -6.57 -14.78 -2.72
C ALA A 198 -6.51 -14.41 -4.21
N ILE A 199 -5.32 -14.30 -4.76
CA ILE A 199 -5.09 -13.93 -6.16
C ILE A 199 -5.21 -15.19 -7.03
N ALA A 200 -6.44 -15.67 -7.24
CA ALA A 200 -6.70 -16.92 -7.97
C ALA A 200 -6.13 -16.94 -9.40
N GLY A 201 -6.03 -15.76 -10.04
CA GLY A 201 -5.41 -15.61 -11.36
C GLY A 201 -3.92 -15.93 -11.42
N LEU A 202 -3.25 -16.02 -10.27
CA LEU A 202 -1.84 -16.40 -10.13
C LEU A 202 -1.65 -17.94 -10.14
N LEU A 203 -2.69 -18.68 -9.74
CA LEU A 203 -2.61 -20.12 -9.48
C LEU A 203 -2.87 -20.94 -10.75
N ASP A 204 -2.03 -21.93 -11.01
CA ASP A 204 -2.26 -22.92 -12.06
C ASP A 204 -3.22 -24.01 -11.55
N SER A 205 -4.49 -23.90 -11.94
CA SER A 205 -5.56 -24.82 -11.52
C SER A 205 -5.40 -26.24 -12.08
N GLY A 206 -4.45 -26.48 -12.99
CA GLY A 206 -4.16 -27.80 -13.54
C GLY A 206 -3.08 -28.57 -12.77
N GLN A 207 -2.51 -27.99 -11.72
CA GLN A 207 -1.45 -28.60 -10.91
C GLN A 207 -1.95 -28.98 -9.53
N ASP A 208 -1.41 -30.05 -8.97
CA ASP A 208 -1.63 -30.39 -7.58
C ASP A 208 -1.03 -29.31 -6.65
N PRO A 209 -1.67 -29.03 -5.49
CA PRO A 209 -1.11 -28.09 -4.52
C PRO A 209 0.32 -28.48 -4.12
N PRO A 210 1.27 -27.52 -4.09
CA PRO A 210 2.61 -27.81 -3.61
C PRO A 210 2.59 -28.19 -2.13
N GLU A 211 3.51 -29.06 -1.72
CA GLU A 211 3.66 -29.44 -0.31
C GLU A 211 4.20 -28.29 0.56
N ARG A 212 4.92 -27.33 -0.03
CA ARG A 212 5.64 -26.26 0.68
C ARG A 212 5.69 -24.98 -0.15
N VAL A 213 5.63 -23.85 0.54
CA VAL A 213 5.85 -22.52 -0.01
C VAL A 213 6.97 -21.84 0.79
N VAL A 214 7.89 -21.18 0.10
CA VAL A 214 8.95 -20.37 0.72
C VAL A 214 8.67 -18.91 0.40
N GLY A 215 8.45 -18.10 1.44
CA GLY A 215 8.31 -16.64 1.33
C GLY A 215 9.62 -15.94 1.65
N ILE A 216 9.99 -14.96 0.83
CA ILE A 216 11.14 -14.07 1.07
C ILE A 216 10.60 -12.65 1.13
N LEU A 217 10.76 -11.99 2.28
CA LEU A 217 10.42 -10.58 2.44
C LEU A 217 11.64 -9.72 2.05
N LEU A 218 11.45 -8.84 1.07
CA LEU A 218 12.45 -7.87 0.63
C LEU A 218 12.06 -6.48 1.15
N ASP A 219 12.18 -6.28 2.46
CA ASP A 219 11.80 -5.02 3.11
C ASP A 219 12.68 -3.85 2.62
N GLY A 220 12.05 -2.73 2.27
CA GLY A 220 12.70 -1.55 1.69
C GLY A 220 13.31 -1.75 0.29
N ALA A 221 13.10 -2.90 -0.36
CA ALA A 221 13.60 -3.13 -1.72
C ALA A 221 12.70 -2.43 -2.75
N ASN A 222 13.27 -1.49 -3.50
CA ASN A 222 12.55 -0.84 -4.60
C ASN A 222 12.31 -1.81 -5.76
N ALA A 223 11.04 -1.96 -6.16
CA ALA A 223 10.63 -2.92 -7.18
C ALA A 223 11.26 -2.62 -8.57
N ASN A 224 11.22 -1.36 -9.00
CA ASN A 224 11.73 -0.94 -10.31
C ASN A 224 13.25 -1.17 -10.42
N VAL A 225 14.01 -0.85 -9.37
CA VAL A 225 15.46 -1.11 -9.30
C VAL A 225 15.75 -2.61 -9.32
N LEU A 226 14.99 -3.41 -8.55
CA LEU A 226 15.18 -4.87 -8.49
C LEU A 226 14.92 -5.53 -9.86
N TYR A 227 13.85 -5.10 -10.54
CA TYR A 227 13.49 -5.64 -11.85
C TYR A 227 14.48 -5.21 -12.94
N ASP A 228 14.96 -3.96 -12.92
CA ASP A 228 16.02 -3.51 -13.82
C ASP A 228 17.33 -4.30 -13.61
N ALA A 229 17.75 -4.48 -12.36
CA ALA A 229 18.92 -5.30 -12.01
C ALA A 229 18.77 -6.75 -12.49
N ALA A 230 17.56 -7.32 -12.44
CA ALA A 230 17.29 -8.66 -12.97
C ALA A 230 17.41 -8.70 -14.50
N VAL A 231 16.84 -7.72 -15.21
CA VAL A 231 16.91 -7.61 -16.68
C VAL A 231 18.34 -7.40 -17.17
N ASN A 232 19.13 -6.61 -16.43
CA ASN A 232 20.53 -6.30 -16.76
C ASN A 232 21.53 -7.37 -16.28
N GLY A 233 21.04 -8.46 -15.67
CA GLY A 233 21.87 -9.60 -15.26
C GLY A 233 22.64 -9.42 -13.94
N GLU A 234 22.38 -8.33 -13.20
CA GLU A 234 22.95 -8.05 -11.89
C GLU A 234 22.28 -8.85 -10.77
N ALA A 235 21.02 -9.27 -10.97
CA ALA A 235 20.26 -10.12 -10.07
C ALA A 235 19.79 -11.43 -10.74
N PRO A 236 20.70 -12.35 -11.10
CA PRO A 236 20.37 -13.53 -11.93
C PRO A 236 19.38 -14.50 -11.28
N ASN A 237 19.40 -14.63 -9.95
CA ASN A 237 18.45 -15.47 -9.23
C ASN A 237 17.03 -14.89 -9.25
N ILE A 238 16.90 -13.56 -9.21
CA ILE A 238 15.62 -12.87 -9.34
C ILE A 238 15.11 -13.02 -10.77
N ALA A 239 15.98 -12.80 -11.76
CA ALA A 239 15.65 -13.00 -13.18
C ALA A 239 15.12 -14.41 -13.46
N ARG A 240 15.72 -15.44 -12.84
CA ARG A 240 15.23 -16.82 -12.93
C ARG A 240 13.83 -16.99 -12.34
N LEU A 241 13.57 -16.45 -11.15
CA LEU A 241 12.23 -16.52 -10.54
C LEU A 241 11.17 -15.83 -11.42
N MET A 242 11.50 -14.66 -11.97
CA MET A 242 10.63 -13.91 -12.88
C MET A 242 10.33 -14.70 -14.16
N ALA A 243 11.35 -15.33 -14.77
CA ALA A 243 11.19 -16.13 -15.99
C ALA A 243 10.41 -17.43 -15.78
N GLU A 244 10.54 -18.04 -14.60
CA GLU A 244 9.90 -19.31 -14.25
C GLU A 244 8.48 -19.15 -13.67
N GLY A 245 7.97 -17.91 -13.55
CA GLY A 245 6.75 -17.61 -12.80
C GLY A 245 5.97 -16.40 -13.31
N THR A 246 5.36 -15.67 -12.38
CA THR A 246 4.61 -14.44 -12.61
C THR A 246 5.13 -13.33 -11.71
N THR A 247 5.40 -12.17 -12.30
CA THR A 247 5.84 -10.95 -11.63
C THR A 247 4.80 -9.86 -11.86
N PHE A 248 4.42 -9.14 -10.82
CA PHE A 248 3.52 -7.99 -10.92
C PHE A 248 4.36 -6.74 -11.16
N ALA A 249 3.98 -5.93 -12.15
CA ALA A 249 4.76 -4.76 -12.55
C ALA A 249 4.70 -3.63 -11.50
N HIS A 250 3.64 -3.59 -10.70
CA HIS A 250 3.33 -2.49 -9.76
C HIS A 250 2.90 -3.02 -8.40
#